data_AF-A0A928NVA8-F1
#
_entry.id   AF-A0A928NVA8-F1
#
_cell.length_a   1.000
_cell.length_b   1.000
_cell.length_c   1.000
_cell.angle_alpha   90.00
_cell.angle_beta   90.00
_cell.angle_gamma   90.00
#
_symmetry.space_group_name_H-M   'P 1'
#
loop_
_entity.id
_entity.type
_entity.pdbx_description
1 polymer ?
#
loop_
_entity_poly.entity_id
_entity_poly.type
_entity_poly.pdbx_seq_one_letter_code
_entity_poly.pdbx_strand_id
1 'polypeptide(L)'
;MKSLNRPKLYRAINYILLELGIKPSYKGYFYIREAVVLFIESLDPDVDYSSVDIKEIIPKALYIDIGKRLSITIENVEKSIRVAINNMWQTADAGKEITILGRKYTFPKQKHTNTQIIYTVFQYAIDYIEFEEERTFSPEAFNNILFCKGCEKLLGHFSSCDGNCDTCPKKVK
;
A
#
# COMPACT_ATOMS: atom_id res chain seq x y z
N MET A 1 -1.46 20.29 2.06
CA MET A 1 -0.90 19.10 2.75
C MET A 1 0.42 19.46 3.41
N LYS A 2 0.58 19.22 4.73
CA LYS A 2 1.88 19.32 5.43
C LYS A 2 2.86 18.28 4.86
N SER A 3 4.17 18.50 5.06
CA SER A 3 5.24 17.62 4.55
C SER A 3 4.92 16.13 4.71
N LEU A 4 4.75 15.43 3.58
CA LEU A 4 4.32 14.04 3.55
C LEU A 4 5.36 13.14 4.25
N ASN A 5 4.98 12.52 5.38
CA ASN A 5 5.85 11.58 6.08
C ASN A 5 5.84 10.23 5.33
N ARG A 6 6.76 10.06 4.37
CA ARG A 6 6.87 8.84 3.55
C ARG A 6 6.91 7.55 4.38
N PRO A 7 7.70 7.43 5.47
CA PRO A 7 7.66 6.25 6.34
C PRO A 7 6.26 5.90 6.86
N LYS A 8 5.51 6.89 7.30
CA LYS A 8 4.13 6.70 7.79
C LYS A 8 3.21 6.21 6.67
N LEU A 9 3.27 6.86 5.52
CA LEU A 9 2.49 6.47 4.33
C LEU A 9 2.83 5.05 3.87
N TYR A 10 4.11 4.67 3.90
CA TYR A 10 4.55 3.32 3.52
C TYR A 10 3.96 2.27 4.45
N ARG A 11 3.89 2.54 5.75
CA ARG A 11 3.27 1.63 6.73
C ARG A 11 1.78 1.44 6.44
N ALA A 12 1.05 2.53 6.22
CA ALA A 12 -0.37 2.48 5.87
C ALA A 12 -0.62 1.68 4.59
N ILE A 13 0.12 1.98 3.52
CA ILE A 13 -0.02 1.28 2.24
C ILE A 13 0.37 -0.20 2.38
N ASN A 14 1.46 -0.51 3.08
CA ASN A 14 1.87 -1.90 3.30
C ASN A 14 0.78 -2.70 4.01
N TYR A 15 0.15 -2.12 5.03
CA TYR A 15 -0.97 -2.72 5.75
C TYR A 15 -2.15 -2.97 4.80
N ILE A 16 -2.58 -1.96 4.05
CA ILE A 16 -3.67 -2.06 3.07
C ILE A 16 -3.41 -3.18 2.05
N LEU A 17 -2.20 -3.26 1.51
CA LEU A 17 -1.83 -4.30 0.54
C LEU A 17 -1.89 -5.70 1.13
N LEU A 18 -1.45 -5.89 2.38
CA LEU A 18 -1.50 -7.18 3.07
C LEU A 18 -2.93 -7.61 3.34
N GLU A 19 -3.80 -6.70 3.79
CA GLU A 19 -5.22 -6.98 4.00
C GLU A 19 -5.94 -7.34 2.69
N LEU A 20 -5.58 -6.68 1.60
CA LEU A 20 -6.07 -7.04 0.26
C LEU A 20 -5.52 -8.39 -0.23
N GLY A 21 -4.55 -9.01 0.45
CA GLY A 21 -3.94 -10.28 0.06
C GLY A 21 -2.78 -10.15 -0.93
N ILE A 22 -2.31 -8.94 -1.21
CA ILE A 22 -1.15 -8.68 -2.07
C ILE A 22 0.12 -8.81 -1.20
N LYS A 23 0.91 -9.86 -1.44
CA LYS A 23 2.05 -10.22 -0.58
C LYS A 23 3.38 -9.59 -1.04
N PRO A 24 4.31 -9.29 -0.11
CA PRO A 24 5.65 -8.78 -0.43
C PRO A 24 6.51 -9.71 -1.30
N SER A 25 6.17 -10.99 -1.39
CA SER A 25 6.84 -11.94 -2.28
C SER A 25 6.70 -11.58 -3.78
N TYR A 26 5.70 -10.76 -4.14
CA TYR A 26 5.50 -10.31 -5.52
C TYR A 26 6.12 -8.93 -5.72
N LYS A 27 6.93 -8.75 -6.78
CA LYS A 27 7.51 -7.44 -7.12
C LYS A 27 6.45 -6.34 -7.30
N GLY A 28 5.27 -6.71 -7.81
CA GLY A 28 4.13 -5.80 -7.95
C GLY A 28 3.68 -5.14 -6.65
N TYR A 29 3.91 -5.77 -5.49
CA TYR A 29 3.65 -5.18 -4.18
C TYR A 29 4.40 -3.86 -4.00
N PHE A 30 5.71 -3.88 -4.26
CA PHE A 30 6.56 -2.70 -4.13
C PHE A 30 6.20 -1.65 -5.17
N TYR A 31 5.83 -2.06 -6.39
CA TYR A 31 5.48 -1.11 -7.44
C TYR A 31 4.14 -0.42 -7.19
N ILE A 32 3.14 -1.14 -6.66
CA ILE A 32 1.87 -0.52 -6.25
C ILE A 32 2.13 0.49 -5.12
N ARG A 33 2.95 0.13 -4.13
CA ARG A 33 3.30 1.06 -3.05
C ARG A 33 3.97 2.33 -3.57
N GLU A 34 4.99 2.19 -4.42
CA GLU A 34 5.66 3.35 -5.00
C GLU A 34 4.70 4.15 -5.90
N ALA A 35 3.82 3.50 -6.67
CA ALA A 35 2.82 4.18 -7.49
C ALA A 35 1.87 5.05 -6.66
N VAL A 36 1.35 4.52 -5.55
CA VAL A 36 0.44 5.26 -4.66
C VAL A 36 1.15 6.44 -4.03
N VAL A 37 2.39 6.27 -3.57
CA VAL A 37 3.18 7.35 -2.98
C VAL A 37 3.43 8.47 -3.99
N LEU A 38 3.91 8.11 -5.19
CA LEU A 38 4.15 9.07 -6.26
C LEU A 38 2.88 9.79 -6.66
N PHE A 39 1.76 9.07 -6.70
CA PHE A 39 0.48 9.67 -7.02
C PHE A 39 0.09 10.71 -5.96
N ILE A 40 0.15 10.38 -4.66
CA ILE A 40 -0.13 11.32 -3.57
C ILE A 40 0.80 12.54 -3.64
N GLU A 41 2.09 12.34 -3.90
CA GLU A 41 3.07 13.43 -4.05
C GLU A 41 2.80 14.32 -5.27
N SER A 42 2.10 13.81 -6.28
CA SER A 42 1.73 14.56 -7.49
C SER A 42 0.41 15.32 -7.38
N LEU A 43 -0.40 15.06 -6.37
CA LEU A 43 -1.67 15.75 -6.18
C LEU A 43 -1.45 17.16 -5.67
N ASP A 44 -2.21 18.09 -6.23
CA ASP A 44 -2.24 19.47 -5.76
C ASP A 44 -3.12 19.54 -4.50
N PRO A 45 -2.59 19.91 -3.33
CA PRO A 45 -3.36 19.96 -2.10
C PRO A 45 -4.50 21.00 -2.11
N ASP A 46 -4.46 21.96 -3.03
CA ASP A 46 -5.46 23.03 -3.13
C ASP A 46 -6.61 22.66 -4.08
N VAL A 47 -6.55 21.49 -4.73
CA VAL A 47 -7.58 20.98 -5.64
C VAL A 47 -8.50 19.98 -4.92
N ASP A 48 -9.81 20.23 -5.00
CA ASP A 48 -10.82 19.28 -4.53
C ASP A 48 -11.06 18.17 -5.58
N TYR A 49 -10.50 16.99 -5.30
CA TYR A 49 -10.65 15.81 -6.15
C TYR A 49 -11.93 15.01 -5.88
N SER A 50 -12.81 15.44 -4.97
CA SER A 50 -14.05 14.72 -4.62
C SER A 50 -15.03 14.56 -5.79
N SER A 51 -14.97 15.50 -6.75
CA SER A 51 -15.85 15.54 -7.92
C SER A 51 -15.25 14.90 -9.18
N VAL A 52 -13.98 14.46 -9.13
CA VAL A 52 -13.27 13.91 -10.28
C VAL A 52 -13.23 12.39 -10.18
N ASP A 53 -13.44 11.67 -11.30
CA ASP A 53 -13.15 10.23 -11.30
C ASP A 53 -11.62 10.04 -11.27
N ILE A 54 -11.09 9.91 -10.07
CA ILE A 54 -9.65 9.80 -9.79
C ILE A 54 -9.02 8.61 -10.54
N LYS A 55 -9.80 7.57 -10.93
CA LYS A 55 -9.28 6.47 -11.76
C LYS A 55 -8.83 6.94 -13.14
N GLU A 56 -9.42 8.01 -13.67
CA GLU A 56 -9.02 8.63 -14.93
C GLU A 56 -7.80 9.54 -14.76
N ILE A 57 -7.52 10.00 -13.54
CA ILE A 57 -6.42 10.90 -13.23
C ILE A 57 -5.09 10.16 -13.10
N ILE A 58 -5.09 8.89 -12.64
CA ILE A 58 -3.85 8.12 -12.41
C ILE A 58 -3.02 8.08 -13.71
N PRO A 59 -1.91 8.85 -13.78
CA PRO A 59 -1.21 9.02 -15.05
C PRO A 59 -0.34 7.80 -15.32
N LYS A 60 -0.35 7.33 -16.58
CA LYS A 60 0.59 6.29 -17.04
C LYS A 60 2.06 6.69 -16.83
N ALA A 61 2.34 7.99 -16.71
CA ALA A 61 3.64 8.53 -16.35
C ALA A 61 4.18 7.96 -15.03
N LEU A 62 3.33 7.57 -14.08
CA LEU A 62 3.76 6.93 -12.83
C LEU A 62 4.57 5.65 -13.09
N TYR A 63 4.16 4.83 -14.07
CA TYR A 63 4.88 3.61 -14.41
C TYR A 63 6.25 3.91 -15.02
N ILE A 64 6.37 5.03 -15.75
CA ILE A 64 7.65 5.52 -16.29
C ILE A 64 8.57 5.93 -15.15
N ASP A 65 8.07 6.68 -14.18
CA ASP A 65 8.86 7.15 -13.04
C ASP A 65 9.36 5.99 -12.17
N ILE A 66 8.51 4.99 -11.93
CA ILE A 66 8.92 3.74 -11.25
C ILE A 66 9.98 3.01 -12.06
N GLY A 67 9.77 2.87 -13.37
CA GLY A 67 10.71 2.23 -14.28
C GLY A 67 12.09 2.88 -14.24
N LYS A 68 12.15 4.22 -14.30
CA LYS A 68 13.39 4.99 -14.18
C LYS A 68 14.06 4.81 -12.82
N ARG A 69 13.31 4.97 -11.73
CA ARG A 69 13.85 4.88 -10.35
C ARG A 69 14.44 3.50 -10.05
N LEU A 70 13.82 2.44 -10.57
CA LEU A 70 14.23 1.06 -10.31
C LEU A 70 15.07 0.45 -11.44
N SER A 71 15.40 1.21 -12.49
CA SER A 71 16.13 0.74 -13.67
C SER A 71 15.49 -0.50 -14.31
N ILE A 72 14.17 -0.48 -14.46
CA ILE A 72 13.36 -1.53 -15.09
C ILE A 72 12.46 -0.94 -16.18
N THR A 73 12.01 -1.78 -17.12
CA THR A 73 11.12 -1.33 -18.19
C THR A 73 9.68 -1.10 -17.67
N ILE A 74 8.95 -0.20 -18.33
CA ILE A 74 7.55 0.13 -18.00
C ILE A 74 6.68 -1.14 -18.10
N GLU A 75 6.91 -1.96 -19.12
CA GLU A 75 6.18 -3.22 -19.34
C GLU A 75 6.42 -4.20 -18.19
N ASN A 76 7.64 -4.23 -17.63
CA ASN A 76 7.96 -5.07 -16.48
C ASN A 76 7.30 -4.56 -15.19
N VAL A 77 7.15 -3.24 -15.03
CA VAL A 77 6.34 -2.66 -13.94
C VAL A 77 4.89 -3.13 -14.05
N GLU A 78 4.26 -2.89 -15.20
CA GLU A 78 2.86 -3.25 -15.43
C GLU A 78 2.60 -4.75 -15.28
N LYS A 79 3.49 -5.58 -15.85
CA LYS A 79 3.41 -7.04 -15.77
C LYS A 79 3.52 -7.50 -14.33
N SER A 80 4.46 -6.95 -13.55
CA SER A 80 4.67 -7.35 -12.16
C SER A 80 3.48 -7.00 -11.28
N ILE A 81 2.87 -5.82 -11.47
CA ILE A 81 1.62 -5.43 -10.81
C ILE A 81 0.51 -6.42 -11.18
N ARG A 82 0.34 -6.72 -12.47
CA ARG A 82 -0.67 -7.66 -12.95
C ARG A 82 -0.51 -9.07 -12.35
N VAL A 83 0.72 -9.57 -12.23
CA VAL A 83 1.00 -10.86 -11.59
C VAL A 83 0.57 -10.85 -10.12
N ALA A 84 0.87 -9.77 -9.39
CA ALA A 84 0.48 -9.63 -7.99
C ALA A 84 -1.06 -9.62 -7.83
N ILE A 85 -1.76 -8.87 -8.68
CA ILE A 85 -3.22 -8.79 -8.70
C ILE A 85 -3.83 -10.16 -9.04
N ASN A 86 -3.30 -10.86 -10.03
CA ASN A 86 -3.78 -12.18 -10.41
C ASN A 86 -3.66 -13.18 -9.25
N ASN A 87 -2.55 -13.16 -8.53
CA ASN A 87 -2.38 -14.06 -7.39
C ASN A 87 -3.34 -13.73 -6.25
N MET A 88 -3.46 -12.45 -5.89
CA MET A 88 -4.44 -12.00 -4.90
C MET A 88 -5.85 -12.44 -5.30
N TRP A 89 -6.23 -12.25 -6.56
CA TRP A 89 -7.56 -12.58 -7.07
C TRP A 89 -7.88 -14.08 -7.03
N GLN A 90 -6.88 -14.93 -7.29
CA GLN A 90 -7.06 -16.39 -7.17
C GLN A 90 -7.32 -16.85 -5.74
N THR A 91 -6.92 -16.06 -4.75
CA THR A 91 -7.13 -16.36 -3.32
C THR A 91 -8.29 -15.60 -2.69
N ALA A 92 -8.84 -14.61 -3.40
CA ALA A 92 -9.93 -13.78 -2.92
C ALA A 92 -11.28 -14.41 -3.27
N ASP A 93 -12.16 -14.49 -2.28
CA ASP A 93 -13.54 -14.93 -2.49
C ASP A 93 -14.38 -13.73 -2.97
N ALA A 94 -14.92 -13.79 -4.19
CA ALA A 94 -15.77 -12.72 -4.71
C ALA A 94 -16.97 -12.48 -3.79
N GLY A 95 -17.24 -11.22 -3.42
CA GLY A 95 -18.30 -10.85 -2.49
C GLY A 95 -17.95 -10.99 -1.01
N LYS A 96 -16.77 -11.52 -0.67
CA LYS A 96 -16.28 -11.51 0.71
C LYS A 96 -16.01 -10.08 1.16
N GLU A 97 -16.33 -9.81 2.41
CA GLU A 97 -16.05 -8.55 3.08
C GLU A 97 -14.85 -8.72 4.03
N ILE A 98 -13.95 -7.75 4.00
CA ILE A 98 -12.85 -7.59 4.96
C ILE A 98 -12.89 -6.17 5.53
N THR A 99 -12.17 -5.94 6.63
CA THR A 99 -12.05 -4.60 7.22
C THR A 99 -10.62 -4.09 7.04
N ILE A 100 -10.48 -2.98 6.32
CA ILE A 100 -9.21 -2.30 6.08
C ILE A 100 -9.25 -0.97 6.83
N LEU A 101 -8.40 -0.82 7.84
CA LEU A 101 -8.28 0.42 8.63
C LEU A 101 -9.64 0.92 9.18
N GLY A 102 -10.50 -0.01 9.61
CA GLY A 102 -11.83 0.30 10.15
C GLY A 102 -12.93 0.53 9.11
N ARG A 103 -12.61 0.49 7.81
CA ARG A 103 -13.57 0.58 6.71
C ARG A 103 -13.78 -0.78 6.05
N LYS A 104 -15.03 -1.05 5.64
CA LYS A 104 -15.39 -2.31 4.97
C LYS A 104 -14.93 -2.27 3.51
N TYR A 105 -14.26 -3.33 3.08
CA TYR A 105 -13.93 -3.59 1.70
C TYR A 105 -14.61 -4.88 1.25
N THR A 106 -15.45 -4.80 0.22
CA THR A 106 -16.05 -5.97 -0.42
C THR A 106 -15.29 -6.28 -1.71
N PHE A 107 -14.79 -7.50 -1.84
CA PHE A 107 -14.15 -7.94 -3.09
C PHE A 107 -15.19 -7.91 -4.23
N PRO A 108 -14.90 -7.21 -5.35
CA PRO A 108 -15.85 -7.14 -6.45
C PRO A 108 -16.05 -8.50 -7.12
N LYS A 109 -17.02 -8.58 -8.04
CA LYS A 109 -17.22 -9.79 -8.86
C LYS A 109 -16.21 -9.92 -9.99
N GLN A 110 -15.68 -8.79 -10.47
CA GLN A 110 -14.72 -8.75 -11.57
C GLN A 110 -13.34 -8.35 -11.06
N LYS A 111 -12.31 -8.98 -11.62
CA LYS A 111 -10.92 -8.71 -11.26
C LYS A 111 -10.56 -7.27 -11.59
N HIS A 112 -9.94 -6.59 -10.62
CA HIS A 112 -9.45 -5.23 -10.80
C HIS A 112 -8.34 -5.13 -11.86
N THR A 113 -8.29 -3.99 -12.57
CA THR A 113 -7.15 -3.57 -13.39
C THR A 113 -6.03 -2.99 -12.52
N ASN A 114 -4.84 -2.81 -13.10
CA ASN A 114 -3.70 -2.20 -12.41
C ASN A 114 -4.07 -0.84 -11.80
N THR A 115 -4.71 0.03 -12.59
CA THR A 115 -5.15 1.36 -12.17
C THR A 115 -6.20 1.29 -11.07
N GLN A 116 -7.16 0.36 -11.15
CA GLN A 116 -8.20 0.19 -10.13
C GLN A 116 -7.63 -0.24 -8.77
N ILE A 117 -6.60 -1.10 -8.76
CA ILE A 117 -5.92 -1.47 -7.50
C ILE A 117 -5.14 -0.30 -6.92
N ILE A 118 -4.37 0.42 -7.73
CA ILE A 118 -3.64 1.61 -7.28
C ILE A 118 -4.62 2.62 -6.70
N TYR A 119 -5.73 2.87 -7.39
CA TYR A 119 -6.79 3.75 -6.92
C TYR A 119 -7.40 3.28 -5.59
N THR A 120 -7.72 1.99 -5.48
CA THR A 120 -8.27 1.43 -4.24
C THR A 120 -7.32 1.67 -3.08
N VAL A 121 -6.04 1.32 -3.24
CA VAL A 121 -5.04 1.49 -2.17
C VAL A 121 -4.84 2.97 -1.83
N PHE A 122 -4.83 3.84 -2.84
CA PHE A 122 -4.75 5.29 -2.67
C PHE A 122 -5.90 5.83 -1.82
N GLN A 123 -7.15 5.46 -2.12
CA GLN A 123 -8.32 5.93 -1.39
C GLN A 123 -8.23 5.57 0.10
N TYR A 124 -8.00 4.29 0.42
CA TYR A 124 -7.83 3.86 1.81
C TYR A 124 -6.64 4.53 2.51
N ALA A 125 -5.57 4.86 1.77
CA ALA A 125 -4.42 5.55 2.33
C ALA A 125 -4.71 7.03 2.65
N ILE A 126 -5.38 7.76 1.76
CA ILE A 126 -5.79 9.16 1.99
C ILE A 126 -6.81 9.23 3.11
N ASP A 127 -7.85 8.40 3.04
CA ASP A 127 -8.88 8.29 4.06
C ASP A 127 -8.30 8.10 5.46
N TYR A 128 -7.25 7.30 5.55
CA TYR A 128 -6.54 7.04 6.79
C TYR A 128 -5.67 8.22 7.24
N ILE A 129 -5.02 8.92 6.32
CA ILE A 129 -4.26 10.14 6.63
C ILE A 129 -5.19 11.23 7.15
N GLU A 130 -6.29 11.50 6.44
CA GLU A 130 -7.29 12.50 6.81
C GLU A 130 -7.91 12.18 8.18
N PHE A 131 -8.30 10.91 8.41
CA PHE A 131 -8.82 10.47 9.70
C PHE A 131 -7.84 10.69 10.86
N GLU A 132 -6.54 10.55 10.63
CA GLU A 132 -5.54 10.81 11.66
C GLU A 132 -5.26 12.29 11.89
N GLU A 133 -5.42 13.14 10.88
CA GLU A 133 -5.31 14.60 11.06
C GLU A 133 -6.47 15.15 11.91
N GLU A 134 -7.65 14.53 11.84
CA GLU A 134 -8.81 14.86 12.69
C GLU A 134 -8.66 14.38 14.14
N ARG A 135 -7.88 13.32 14.40
CA ARG A 135 -7.55 12.86 15.76
C ARG A 135 -6.28 13.52 16.29
N THR A 136 -6.44 14.67 16.92
CA THR A 136 -5.49 15.11 17.96
C THR A 136 -5.61 14.18 19.18
N PHE A 137 -4.98 13.00 19.16
CA PHE A 137 -4.87 12.16 20.35
C PHE A 137 -3.47 11.58 20.54
N SER A 138 -3.06 11.54 21.81
CA SER A 138 -1.74 11.22 22.35
C SER A 138 -0.95 10.15 21.56
N PRO A 139 0.37 10.35 21.31
CA PRO A 139 1.26 9.48 20.52
C PRO A 139 1.45 8.03 21.05
N GLU A 140 0.70 7.61 22.06
CA GLU A 140 0.87 6.33 22.75
C GLU A 140 0.08 5.18 22.10
N ALA A 141 -1.05 5.46 21.43
CA ALA A 141 -1.91 4.41 20.88
C ALA A 141 -1.37 3.78 19.58
N PHE A 142 -0.62 4.55 18.78
CA PHE A 142 -0.10 4.07 17.49
C PHE A 142 1.12 3.13 17.65
N ASN A 143 1.81 3.19 18.80
CA ASN A 143 2.95 2.32 19.08
C ASN A 143 2.56 0.89 19.49
N ASN A 144 1.27 0.61 19.72
CA ASN A 144 0.79 -0.67 20.23
C ASN A 144 0.03 -1.53 19.19
N ILE A 145 -0.14 -1.06 17.96
CA ILE A 145 -0.74 -1.85 16.87
C ILE A 145 0.35 -2.05 15.80
N LEU A 146 0.85 -3.29 15.74
CA LEU A 146 2.03 -3.81 15.01
C LEU A 146 3.40 -3.67 15.73
N PHE A 147 3.78 -4.78 16.35
CA PHE A 147 4.97 -5.01 17.16
C PHE A 147 6.29 -5.16 16.37
N CYS A 148 7.37 -5.01 17.16
CA CYS A 148 8.79 -5.30 16.91
C CYS A 148 9.59 -4.19 16.22
N LYS A 149 10.16 -3.30 17.04
CA LYS A 149 11.28 -2.39 16.71
C LYS A 149 12.53 -3.14 16.16
N GLY A 150 12.52 -4.47 16.07
CA GLY A 150 13.65 -5.29 15.65
C GLY A 150 13.66 -5.74 14.18
N CYS A 151 12.59 -5.53 13.40
CA CYS A 151 12.49 -6.01 12.01
C CYS A 151 12.49 -4.90 10.94
N GLU A 152 13.10 -3.75 11.23
CA GLU A 152 13.45 -2.76 10.18
C GLU A 152 14.57 -3.25 9.23
N LYS A 153 15.07 -4.49 9.39
CA LYS A 153 16.06 -5.14 8.51
C LYS A 153 15.48 -5.93 7.32
N LEU A 154 14.43 -5.42 6.67
CA LEU A 154 14.09 -5.83 5.29
C LEU A 154 14.39 -4.73 4.25
N LEU A 155 15.15 -3.70 4.64
CA LEU A 155 15.68 -2.66 3.77
C LEU A 155 17.21 -2.57 3.93
N GLY A 156 17.91 -3.59 3.45
CA GLY A 156 19.16 -3.42 2.70
C GLY A 156 20.37 -2.69 3.30
N HIS A 157 20.51 -2.44 4.61
CA HIS A 157 21.80 -1.98 5.17
C HIS A 157 22.08 -2.47 6.62
N PHE A 158 23.23 -3.14 6.75
CA PHE A 158 24.05 -3.43 7.95
C PHE A 158 23.70 -4.55 8.98
N SER A 159 24.81 -5.10 9.45
CA SER A 159 25.13 -6.43 10.03
C SER A 159 24.57 -6.74 11.42
N SER A 160 24.51 -8.04 11.72
CA SER A 160 24.10 -8.71 12.98
C SER A 160 22.61 -8.65 13.35
N CYS A 161 21.95 -9.80 13.24
CA CYS A 161 20.69 -10.11 13.91
C CYS A 161 20.93 -11.51 14.50
N ASP A 162 21.00 -11.62 15.82
CA ASP A 162 21.58 -12.80 16.50
C ASP A 162 20.57 -13.95 16.66
N GLY A 163 19.64 -14.08 15.70
CA GLY A 163 18.87 -15.30 15.47
C GLY A 163 17.80 -15.69 16.49
N ASN A 164 17.64 -14.97 17.61
CA ASN A 164 16.65 -15.35 18.63
C ASN A 164 15.35 -14.52 18.52
N CYS A 165 14.40 -14.95 17.69
CA CYS A 165 13.09 -14.30 17.52
C CYS A 165 11.91 -15.20 17.95
N ASP A 166 11.78 -15.45 19.25
CA ASP A 166 10.65 -16.20 19.81
C ASP A 166 9.27 -15.49 19.66
N THR A 167 9.26 -14.22 19.22
CA THR A 167 8.04 -13.39 19.09
C THR A 167 7.59 -13.16 17.65
N CYS A 168 8.11 -13.88 16.66
CA CYS A 168 7.57 -13.81 15.30
C CYS A 168 6.15 -14.42 15.29
N PRO A 169 5.13 -13.78 14.68
CA PRO A 169 3.77 -14.33 14.65
C PRO A 169 3.79 -15.70 13.97
N LYS A 170 3.74 -16.77 14.75
CA LYS A 170 3.52 -18.13 14.26
C LYS A 170 2.10 -18.16 13.71
N LYS A 171 1.96 -18.58 12.44
CA LYS A 171 0.65 -18.89 11.87
C LYS A 171 -0.10 -19.79 12.85
N VAL A 172 -1.20 -19.29 13.40
CA VAL A 172 -2.16 -20.13 14.12
C VAL A 172 -2.75 -21.05 13.05
N LYS A 173 -2.61 -22.37 13.26
CA LYS A 173 -3.24 -23.39 12.42
C LYS A 173 -4.75 -23.37 12.61
#